data_AF-A0A0P5SZE8-F1
#
_entry.id   AF-A0A0P5SZE8-F1
#
_cell.length_a   1.000
_cell.length_b   1.000
_cell.length_c   1.000
_cell.angle_alpha   90.00
_cell.angle_beta   90.00
_cell.angle_gamma   90.00
#
_symmetry.space_group_name_H-M   'P 1'
#
loop_
_entity.id
_entity.type
_entity.pdbx_description
1 polymer ?
#
loop_
_entity_poly.entity_id
_entity_poly.type
_entity_poly.pdbx_seq_one_letter_code
_entity_poly.pdbx_strand_id
1 'polypeptide(L)'
;MKTNQPAEEILQTWMKTNPSRILLNLCRDYHGDNLPDVVQLLVQEGIDLNCKEQIGSQAFLYLCGSYKHENLIEIIRILMQNGVDVNCKNKDGANPLHLLCQYYGKSNLIDIIQLLIDHGIEVKSKDWAGNTAVLHLCAHYRGNNLIEILQLLIRHGAETNCVNQFGENPARLLSIYYQADTRDEILQLIKDKNSERKNQNCCLM
;
A
#
# COMPACT_ATOMS: atom_id res chain seq x y z
N MET A 1 -8.89 7.07 18.99
CA MET A 1 -9.90 6.96 20.05
C MET A 1 -10.43 5.55 19.99
N LYS A 2 -10.35 4.78 21.08
CA LYS A 2 -10.99 3.45 21.13
C LYS A 2 -12.48 3.66 20.99
N THR A 3 -13.07 3.14 19.93
CA THR A 3 -14.53 3.16 19.77
C THR A 3 -15.08 2.04 20.65
N ASN A 4 -15.67 2.40 21.78
CA ASN A 4 -16.30 1.44 22.71
C ASN A 4 -17.64 0.88 22.20
N GLN A 5 -17.99 1.13 20.92
CA GLN A 5 -19.21 0.64 20.30
C GLN A 5 -18.98 -0.77 19.73
N PRO A 6 -19.88 -1.72 20.01
CA PRO A 6 -19.84 -3.07 19.42
C PRO A 6 -19.83 -3.02 17.89
N ALA A 7 -19.07 -3.93 17.26
CA ALA A 7 -19.00 -4.03 15.80
C ALA A 7 -20.37 -4.22 15.14
N GLU A 8 -21.28 -4.94 15.82
CA GLU A 8 -22.66 -5.17 15.42
C GLU A 8 -23.48 -3.86 15.36
N GLU A 9 -23.36 -2.99 16.37
CA GLU A 9 -24.07 -1.70 16.40
C GLU A 9 -23.57 -0.77 15.29
N ILE A 10 -22.27 -0.77 15.03
CA ILE A 10 -21.66 -0.03 13.92
C ILE A 10 -22.21 -0.56 12.61
N LEU A 11 -22.16 -1.87 12.39
CA LEU A 11 -22.67 -2.50 11.18
C LEU A 11 -24.14 -2.13 10.94
N GLN A 12 -25.00 -2.26 11.96
CA GLN A 12 -26.42 -1.92 11.86
C GLN A 12 -26.66 -0.44 11.54
N THR A 13 -25.84 0.46 12.09
CA THR A 13 -25.95 1.90 11.83
C THR A 13 -25.58 2.22 10.38
N TRP A 14 -24.52 1.61 9.86
CA TRP A 14 -24.04 1.87 8.50
C TRP A 14 -24.85 1.14 7.42
N MET A 15 -25.45 -0.02 7.74
CA MET A 15 -26.39 -0.71 6.86
C MET A 15 -27.66 0.12 6.60
N LYS A 16 -28.11 0.92 7.58
CA LYS A 16 -29.29 1.78 7.43
C LYS A 16 -29.07 2.95 6.47
N THR A 17 -27.84 3.45 6.35
CA THR A 17 -27.56 4.62 5.52
C THR A 17 -27.31 4.25 4.07
N ASN A 18 -26.47 3.24 3.78
CA ASN A 18 -26.16 2.81 2.41
C ASN A 18 -25.67 1.34 2.35
N PRO A 19 -26.57 0.35 2.27
CA PRO A 19 -26.20 -1.08 2.35
C PRO A 19 -25.38 -1.56 1.15
N SER A 20 -25.63 -1.03 -0.05
CA SER A 20 -24.91 -1.43 -1.28
C SER A 20 -23.46 -0.94 -1.36
N ARG A 21 -23.06 -0.02 -0.48
CA ARG A 21 -21.73 0.62 -0.47
C ARG A 21 -21.11 0.65 0.92
N ILE A 22 -21.57 -0.22 1.81
CA ILE A 22 -21.19 -0.19 3.22
C ILE A 22 -19.69 -0.37 3.41
N LEU A 23 -19.08 -1.35 2.72
CA LEU A 23 -17.63 -1.57 2.80
C LEU A 23 -16.84 -0.36 2.31
N LEU A 24 -17.27 0.23 1.18
CA LEU A 24 -16.65 1.44 0.63
C LEU A 24 -16.66 2.60 1.62
N ASN A 25 -17.82 2.88 2.22
CA ASN A 25 -17.97 3.97 3.16
C ASN A 25 -17.19 3.70 4.46
N LEU A 26 -17.19 2.46 4.96
CA LEU A 26 -16.39 2.09 6.13
C LEU A 26 -14.88 2.25 5.88
N CYS A 27 -14.37 1.75 4.76
CA CYS A 27 -12.95 1.90 4.42
C CYS A 27 -12.53 3.37 4.19
N ARG A 28 -13.47 4.23 3.77
CA ARG A 28 -13.21 5.66 3.54
C ARG A 28 -13.31 6.50 4.81
N ASP A 29 -14.35 6.28 5.60
CA ASP A 29 -14.82 7.23 6.62
C ASP A 29 -14.70 6.66 8.05
N TYR A 30 -14.51 5.35 8.22
CA TYR A 30 -14.39 4.71 9.54
C TYR A 30 -12.93 4.51 9.96
N HIS A 31 -12.57 5.10 11.10
CA HIS A 31 -11.21 5.05 11.66
C HIS A 31 -11.17 4.44 13.06
N GLY A 32 -12.16 3.62 13.44
CA GLY A 32 -12.12 2.83 14.67
C GLY A 32 -11.12 1.68 14.59
N ASP A 33 -10.56 1.30 15.73
CA ASP A 33 -9.60 0.19 15.87
C ASP A 33 -10.27 -1.20 15.87
N ASN A 34 -11.59 -1.26 15.95
CA ASN A 34 -12.41 -2.49 15.80
C ASN A 34 -12.87 -2.74 14.34
N LEU A 35 -12.32 -2.00 13.35
CA LEU A 35 -12.64 -2.22 11.95
C LEU A 35 -12.41 -3.69 11.48
N PRO A 36 -11.39 -4.44 11.96
CA PRO A 36 -11.27 -5.87 11.62
C PRO A 36 -12.53 -6.68 11.97
N ASP A 37 -13.10 -6.48 13.16
CA ASP A 37 -14.31 -7.17 13.61
C ASP A 37 -15.50 -6.80 12.71
N VAL A 38 -15.64 -5.52 12.39
CA VAL A 38 -16.71 -5.03 11.49
C VAL A 38 -16.57 -5.64 10.09
N VAL A 39 -15.35 -5.67 9.54
CA VAL A 39 -15.10 -6.27 8.22
C VAL A 39 -15.36 -7.77 8.23
N GLN A 40 -15.01 -8.46 9.31
CA GLN A 40 -15.30 -9.89 9.44
C GLN A 40 -16.80 -10.19 9.45
N LEU A 41 -17.61 -9.36 10.14
CA LEU A 41 -19.07 -9.46 10.08
C LEU A 41 -19.62 -9.20 8.67
N LEU A 42 -19.10 -8.19 7.94
CA LEU A 42 -19.52 -7.92 6.56
C LEU A 42 -19.31 -9.13 5.64
N VAL A 43 -18.18 -9.82 5.80
CA VAL A 43 -17.87 -11.04 5.05
C VAL A 43 -18.85 -12.16 5.39
N GLN A 44 -19.20 -12.33 6.66
CA GLN A 44 -20.16 -13.35 7.10
C GLN A 44 -21.57 -13.09 6.53
N GLU A 45 -21.96 -11.82 6.39
CA GLU A 45 -23.22 -11.40 5.76
C GLU A 45 -23.21 -11.51 4.22
N GLY A 46 -22.10 -11.95 3.61
CA GLY A 46 -21.99 -12.17 2.17
C GLY A 46 -21.94 -10.89 1.33
N ILE A 47 -21.46 -9.79 1.90
CA ILE A 47 -21.36 -8.51 1.20
C ILE A 47 -20.22 -8.55 0.16
N ASP A 48 -20.50 -8.01 -1.03
CA ASP A 48 -19.51 -7.92 -2.11
C ASP A 48 -18.33 -7.00 -1.73
N LEU A 49 -17.15 -7.59 -1.63
CA LEU A 49 -15.90 -6.89 -1.28
C LEU A 49 -15.25 -6.17 -2.45
N ASN A 50 -15.68 -6.48 -3.68
CA ASN A 50 -15.19 -5.85 -4.90
C ASN A 50 -16.08 -4.68 -5.35
N CYS A 51 -16.89 -4.13 -4.45
CA CYS A 51 -17.70 -2.95 -4.72
C CYS A 51 -16.84 -1.76 -5.19
N LYS A 52 -17.21 -1.21 -6.36
CA LYS A 52 -16.54 -0.06 -6.98
C LYS A 52 -17.42 1.17 -6.91
N GLU A 53 -16.83 2.34 -6.68
CA GLU A 53 -17.50 3.60 -6.96
C GLU A 53 -17.71 3.77 -8.48
N GLN A 54 -18.67 4.60 -8.89
CA GLN A 54 -18.82 5.01 -10.30
C GLN A 54 -17.52 5.63 -10.86
N ILE A 55 -16.67 6.14 -9.97
CA ILE A 55 -15.35 6.71 -10.25
C ILE A 55 -14.27 5.75 -9.73
N GLY A 56 -14.28 4.52 -10.24
CA GLY A 56 -13.13 3.60 -10.35
C GLY A 56 -12.46 3.05 -9.09
N SER A 57 -12.73 3.59 -7.90
CA SER A 57 -12.00 3.23 -6.68
C SER A 57 -12.74 2.13 -5.91
N GLN A 58 -12.03 1.04 -5.66
CA GLN A 58 -12.48 -0.09 -4.85
C GLN A 58 -12.24 0.19 -3.36
N ALA A 59 -13.07 -0.36 -2.47
CA ALA A 59 -12.94 -0.19 -1.01
C ALA A 59 -11.52 -0.47 -0.48
N PHE A 60 -10.82 -1.44 -1.09
CA PHE A 60 -9.45 -1.80 -0.76
C PHE A 60 -8.44 -0.64 -0.91
N LEU A 61 -8.61 0.20 -1.94
CA LEU A 61 -7.75 1.37 -2.17
C LEU A 61 -7.99 2.44 -1.10
N TYR A 62 -9.23 2.70 -0.72
CA TYR A 62 -9.55 3.62 0.37
C TYR A 62 -8.96 3.15 1.70
N LEU A 63 -9.07 1.86 1.99
CA LEU A 63 -8.48 1.28 3.19
C LEU A 63 -6.97 1.55 3.25
N CYS A 64 -6.24 1.27 2.17
CA CYS A 64 -4.80 1.51 2.06
C CYS A 64 -4.43 3.01 2.17
N GLY A 65 -5.25 3.89 1.61
CA GLY A 65 -5.04 5.34 1.61
C GLY A 65 -5.40 6.04 2.93
N SER A 66 -6.42 5.56 3.64
CA SER A 66 -7.05 6.33 4.74
C SER A 66 -6.92 5.67 6.11
N TYR A 67 -6.78 4.35 6.20
CA TYR A 67 -6.71 3.65 7.49
C TYR A 67 -5.26 3.60 8.01
N LYS A 68 -5.04 4.08 9.25
CA LYS A 68 -3.70 4.34 9.82
C LYS A 68 -3.39 3.57 11.10
N HIS A 69 -4.16 2.52 11.38
CA HIS A 69 -3.95 1.67 12.55
C HIS A 69 -3.06 0.46 12.20
N GLU A 70 -2.39 -0.09 13.21
CA GLU A 70 -1.44 -1.21 13.04
C GLU A 70 -2.15 -2.53 12.67
N ASN A 71 -3.40 -2.69 13.09
CA ASN A 71 -4.27 -3.80 12.70
C ASN A 71 -4.73 -3.77 11.22
N LEU A 72 -4.30 -2.77 10.42
CA LEU A 72 -4.57 -2.74 8.97
C LEU A 72 -4.22 -4.08 8.29
N ILE A 73 -3.12 -4.70 8.71
CA ILE A 73 -2.66 -5.98 8.17
C ILE A 73 -3.70 -7.12 8.34
N GLU A 74 -4.48 -7.09 9.42
CA GLU A 74 -5.54 -8.08 9.65
C GLU A 74 -6.71 -7.88 8.68
N ILE A 75 -7.10 -6.62 8.46
CA ILE A 75 -8.15 -6.27 7.49
C ILE A 75 -7.73 -6.69 6.08
N ILE A 76 -6.48 -6.39 5.69
CA ILE A 76 -5.93 -6.77 4.38
C ILE A 76 -5.95 -8.29 4.21
N ARG A 77 -5.57 -9.07 5.26
CA ARG A 77 -5.67 -10.53 5.23
C ARG A 77 -7.10 -11.02 4.99
N ILE A 78 -8.07 -10.49 5.73
CA ILE A 78 -9.49 -10.87 5.58
C ILE A 78 -9.96 -10.59 4.16
N LEU A 79 -9.67 -9.40 3.63
CA LEU A 79 -10.08 -9.00 2.28
C LEU A 79 -9.45 -9.88 1.19
N MET A 80 -8.16 -10.19 1.29
CA MET A 80 -7.46 -11.05 0.33
C MET A 80 -7.97 -12.48 0.34
N GLN A 81 -8.22 -13.06 1.52
CA GLN A 81 -8.78 -14.40 1.67
C GLN A 81 -10.17 -14.52 1.02
N ASN A 82 -10.87 -13.41 0.85
CA ASN A 82 -12.20 -13.33 0.25
C ASN A 82 -12.18 -12.74 -1.18
N GLY A 83 -11.03 -12.81 -1.88
CA GLY A 83 -10.97 -12.56 -3.32
C GLY A 83 -11.02 -11.08 -3.74
N VAL A 84 -10.55 -10.17 -2.89
CA VAL A 84 -10.33 -8.78 -3.30
C VAL A 84 -9.24 -8.70 -4.39
N ASP A 85 -9.52 -7.91 -5.42
CA ASP A 85 -8.52 -7.55 -6.45
C ASP A 85 -7.37 -6.72 -5.85
N VAL A 86 -6.22 -7.36 -5.67
CA VAL A 86 -4.99 -6.72 -5.15
C VAL A 86 -4.34 -5.74 -6.13
N ASN A 87 -4.66 -5.84 -7.41
CA ASN A 87 -4.08 -5.03 -8.48
C ASN A 87 -5.03 -3.92 -8.97
N CYS A 88 -6.11 -3.67 -8.24
CA CYS A 88 -7.00 -2.55 -8.51
C CYS A 88 -6.22 -1.22 -8.53
N LYS A 89 -6.68 -0.27 -9.37
CA LYS A 89 -6.05 1.04 -9.54
C LYS A 89 -7.08 2.14 -9.33
N ASN A 90 -6.70 3.20 -8.65
CA ASN A 90 -7.54 4.39 -8.51
C ASN A 90 -7.50 5.23 -9.80
N LYS A 91 -8.21 6.35 -9.80
CA LYS A 91 -8.22 7.30 -10.91
C LYS A 91 -6.86 7.88 -11.26
N ASP A 92 -5.85 7.82 -10.39
CA ASP A 92 -4.51 8.34 -10.68
C ASP A 92 -3.57 7.23 -11.18
N GLY A 93 -4.11 6.01 -11.42
CA GLY A 93 -3.33 4.83 -11.78
C GLY A 93 -2.61 4.19 -10.59
N ALA A 94 -2.82 4.68 -9.36
CA ALA A 94 -2.17 4.17 -8.16
C ALA A 94 -2.83 2.88 -7.69
N ASN A 95 -2.01 1.84 -7.47
CA ASN A 95 -2.43 0.58 -6.86
C ASN A 95 -2.30 0.63 -5.32
N PRO A 96 -2.74 -0.40 -4.56
CA PRO A 96 -2.67 -0.43 -3.10
C PRO A 96 -1.27 -0.19 -2.54
N LEU A 97 -0.22 -0.73 -3.21
CA LEU A 97 1.16 -0.54 -2.79
C LEU A 97 1.59 0.93 -2.87
N HIS A 98 1.19 1.68 -3.92
CA HIS A 98 1.48 3.12 -4.00
C HIS A 98 0.86 3.87 -2.82
N LEU A 99 -0.42 3.60 -2.52
CA LEU A 99 -1.16 4.29 -1.45
C LEU A 99 -0.57 3.98 -0.07
N LEU A 100 -0.16 2.74 0.20
CA LEU A 100 0.50 2.38 1.45
C LEU A 100 1.86 3.05 1.58
N CYS A 101 2.67 3.03 0.52
CA CYS A 101 3.98 3.71 0.51
C CYS A 101 3.87 5.22 0.73
N GLN A 102 2.77 5.82 0.25
CA GLN A 102 2.53 7.25 0.37
C GLN A 102 1.94 7.66 1.72
N TYR A 103 1.00 6.89 2.25
CA TYR A 103 0.17 7.35 3.37
C TYR A 103 0.29 6.50 4.64
N TYR A 104 0.91 5.31 4.61
CA TYR A 104 0.97 4.42 5.78
C TYR A 104 2.34 4.52 6.47
N GLY A 105 2.38 5.21 7.62
CA GLY A 105 3.63 5.51 8.34
C GLY A 105 3.96 4.57 9.50
N LYS A 106 3.31 3.41 9.62
CA LYS A 106 3.56 2.47 10.73
C LYS A 106 4.73 1.53 10.42
N SER A 107 5.34 0.99 11.48
CA SER A 107 6.51 0.11 11.38
C SER A 107 6.19 -1.23 10.72
N ASN A 108 4.96 -1.74 10.84
CA ASN A 108 4.51 -2.98 10.21
C ASN A 108 4.19 -2.84 8.71
N LEU A 109 4.53 -1.71 8.06
CA LEU A 109 4.38 -1.56 6.61
C LEU A 109 5.11 -2.67 5.84
N ILE A 110 6.27 -3.11 6.32
CA ILE A 110 7.04 -4.18 5.68
C ILE A 110 6.25 -5.49 5.61
N ASP A 111 5.53 -5.85 6.67
CA ASP A 111 4.72 -7.07 6.73
C ASP A 111 3.51 -6.98 5.79
N ILE A 112 2.92 -5.79 5.67
CA ILE A 112 1.83 -5.54 4.73
C ILE A 112 2.33 -5.65 3.28
N ILE A 113 3.51 -5.09 2.98
CA ILE A 113 4.11 -5.18 1.64
C ILE A 113 4.43 -6.64 1.29
N GLN A 114 5.00 -7.41 2.23
CA GLN A 114 5.24 -8.83 2.03
C GLN A 114 3.94 -9.57 1.74
N LEU A 115 2.88 -9.32 2.51
CA LEU A 115 1.57 -9.92 2.29
C LEU A 115 1.01 -9.61 0.89
N LEU A 116 1.12 -8.37 0.42
CA LEU A 116 0.68 -7.98 -0.92
C LEU A 116 1.49 -8.68 -2.02
N ILE A 117 2.80 -8.82 -1.83
CA ILE A 117 3.70 -9.52 -2.75
C ILE A 117 3.32 -11.01 -2.84
N ASP A 118 3.06 -11.65 -1.70
CA ASP A 118 2.66 -13.05 -1.63
C ASP A 118 1.33 -13.31 -2.37
N HIS A 119 0.48 -12.28 -2.46
CA HIS A 119 -0.79 -12.33 -3.20
C HIS A 119 -0.68 -11.77 -4.64
N GLY A 120 0.53 -11.52 -5.14
CA GLY A 120 0.76 -11.19 -6.55
C GLY A 120 0.51 -9.73 -6.93
N ILE A 121 0.76 -8.78 -6.02
CA ILE A 121 0.71 -7.35 -6.39
C ILE A 121 1.75 -6.99 -7.45
N GLU A 122 1.36 -6.15 -8.41
CA GLU A 122 2.25 -5.61 -9.45
C GLU A 122 3.22 -4.57 -8.86
N VAL A 123 4.35 -5.04 -8.30
CA VAL A 123 5.39 -4.18 -7.69
C VAL A 123 5.97 -3.14 -8.66
N LYS A 124 6.02 -3.47 -9.96
CA LYS A 124 6.58 -2.61 -11.02
C LYS A 124 5.59 -1.58 -11.59
N SER A 125 4.35 -1.55 -11.09
CA SER A 125 3.35 -0.60 -11.55
C SER A 125 3.83 0.85 -11.40
N LYS A 126 3.33 1.70 -12.29
CA LYS A 126 3.52 3.16 -12.26
C LYS A 126 2.15 3.82 -12.23
N ASP A 127 2.00 4.84 -11.40
CA ASP A 127 0.85 5.74 -11.47
C ASP A 127 0.94 6.64 -12.73
N TRP A 128 -0.08 7.47 -12.97
CA TRP A 128 -0.13 8.33 -14.16
C TRP A 128 0.96 9.40 -14.20
N ALA A 129 1.54 9.75 -13.06
CA ALA A 129 2.70 10.64 -13.00
C ALA A 129 4.02 9.90 -13.25
N GLY A 130 3.99 8.58 -13.44
CA GLY A 130 5.18 7.74 -13.58
C GLY A 130 5.83 7.39 -12.24
N ASN A 131 5.16 7.65 -11.11
CA ASN A 131 5.71 7.27 -9.81
C ASN A 131 5.58 5.76 -9.61
N THR A 132 6.64 5.15 -9.10
CA THR A 132 6.63 3.78 -8.58
C THR A 132 6.39 3.81 -7.06
N ALA A 133 6.12 2.64 -6.47
CA ALA A 133 6.11 2.49 -5.01
C ALA A 133 7.39 3.02 -4.33
N VAL A 134 8.56 2.83 -4.97
CA VAL A 134 9.86 3.32 -4.48
C VAL A 134 9.88 4.86 -4.41
N LEU A 135 9.36 5.55 -5.44
CA LEU A 135 9.29 7.01 -5.44
C LEU A 135 8.37 7.52 -4.32
N HIS A 136 7.21 6.88 -4.11
CA HIS A 136 6.32 7.24 -3.01
C HIS A 136 6.97 7.04 -1.63
N LEU A 137 7.68 5.93 -1.41
CA LEU A 137 8.42 5.71 -0.16
C LEU A 137 9.49 6.78 0.08
N CYS A 138 10.32 7.05 -0.93
CA CYS A 138 11.37 8.06 -0.85
C CYS A 138 10.79 9.49 -0.69
N ALA A 139 9.58 9.77 -1.15
CA ALA A 139 8.97 11.08 -0.93
C ALA A 139 8.30 11.19 0.45
N HIS A 140 7.59 10.15 0.90
CA HIS A 140 6.57 10.30 1.95
C HIS A 140 6.80 9.45 3.21
N TYR A 141 7.49 8.32 3.12
CA TYR A 141 7.69 7.44 4.27
C TYR A 141 8.70 8.04 5.25
N ARG A 142 8.45 7.92 6.56
CA ARG A 142 9.38 8.44 7.60
C ARG A 142 9.62 7.41 8.71
N GLY A 143 9.30 6.14 8.47
CA GLY A 143 9.60 5.05 9.39
C GLY A 143 11.06 4.65 9.34
N ASN A 144 11.55 4.07 10.45
CA ASN A 144 12.95 3.70 10.61
C ASN A 144 13.37 2.47 9.78
N ASN A 145 12.42 1.75 9.19
CA ASN A 145 12.64 0.54 8.42
C ASN A 145 12.54 0.74 6.89
N LEU A 146 12.82 1.96 6.43
CA LEU A 146 12.81 2.29 5.00
C LEU A 146 13.75 1.41 4.19
N ILE A 147 14.94 1.12 4.72
CA ILE A 147 15.98 0.34 4.03
C ILE A 147 15.48 -1.08 3.80
N GLU A 148 14.90 -1.72 4.81
CA GLU A 148 14.36 -3.07 4.74
C GLU A 148 13.19 -3.14 3.75
N ILE A 149 12.31 -2.14 3.74
CA ILE A 149 11.22 -2.05 2.77
C ILE A 149 11.76 -1.91 1.34
N LEU A 150 12.75 -1.04 1.12
CA LEU A 150 13.38 -0.88 -0.19
C LEU A 150 14.08 -2.16 -0.63
N GLN A 151 14.80 -2.84 0.25
CA GLN A 151 15.41 -4.14 -0.03
C GLN A 151 14.37 -5.17 -0.47
N LEU A 152 13.23 -5.24 0.22
CA LEU A 152 12.13 -6.12 -0.14
C LEU A 152 11.59 -5.80 -1.54
N LEU A 153 11.24 -4.55 -1.81
CA LEU A 153 10.74 -4.13 -3.13
C LEU A 153 11.75 -4.40 -4.25
N ILE A 154 13.03 -4.12 -4.04
CA ILE A 154 14.10 -4.34 -5.02
C ILE A 154 14.28 -5.83 -5.32
N ARG A 155 14.22 -6.67 -4.27
CA ARG A 155 14.26 -8.14 -4.40
C ARG A 155 13.11 -8.66 -5.27
N HIS A 156 11.93 -8.05 -5.16
CA HIS A 156 10.76 -8.37 -5.98
C HIS A 156 10.66 -7.54 -7.27
N GLY A 157 11.77 -6.97 -7.72
CA GLY A 157 11.89 -6.42 -9.06
C GLY A 157 11.50 -4.94 -9.22
N ALA A 158 11.34 -4.20 -8.13
CA ALA A 158 11.12 -2.75 -8.22
C ALA A 158 12.23 -2.04 -9.02
N GLU A 159 11.84 -0.98 -9.72
CA GLU A 159 12.74 -0.12 -10.50
C GLU A 159 13.41 0.91 -9.58
N THR A 160 14.74 0.88 -9.51
CA THR A 160 15.55 1.77 -8.65
C THR A 160 16.09 3.01 -9.36
N ASN A 161 16.10 3.01 -10.69
CA ASN A 161 16.52 4.14 -11.53
C ASN A 161 15.33 4.79 -12.24
N CYS A 162 14.13 4.70 -11.65
CA CYS A 162 12.93 5.30 -12.22
C CYS A 162 13.00 6.83 -12.14
N VAL A 163 12.41 7.48 -13.14
CA VAL A 163 12.24 8.94 -13.21
C VAL A 163 10.78 9.20 -13.55
N ASN A 164 10.10 10.02 -12.73
CA ASN A 164 8.71 10.39 -12.97
C ASN A 164 8.60 11.58 -13.96
N GLN A 165 7.39 11.98 -14.30
CA GLN A 165 7.13 13.11 -15.21
C GLN A 165 7.66 14.47 -14.70
N PHE A 166 7.95 14.57 -13.41
CA PHE A 166 8.51 15.77 -12.77
C PHE A 166 10.04 15.75 -12.70
N GLY A 167 10.69 14.74 -13.28
CA GLY A 167 12.14 14.57 -13.24
C GLY A 167 12.67 14.09 -11.88
N GLU A 168 11.79 13.60 -11.01
CA GLU A 168 12.17 13.07 -9.71
C GLU A 168 12.59 11.62 -9.84
N ASN A 169 13.67 11.27 -9.14
CA ASN A 169 14.18 9.92 -9.02
C ASN A 169 14.48 9.63 -7.54
N PRO A 170 14.73 8.36 -7.15
CA PRO A 170 14.99 8.04 -5.75
C PRO A 170 16.14 8.85 -5.15
N ALA A 171 17.24 9.06 -5.89
CA ALA A 171 18.38 9.83 -5.40
C ALA A 171 18.06 11.29 -5.09
N ARG A 172 17.27 11.94 -5.94
CA ARG A 172 16.83 13.33 -5.75
C ARG A 172 15.89 13.44 -4.56
N LEU A 173 14.89 12.56 -4.45
CA LEU A 173 13.95 12.55 -3.33
C LEU A 173 14.66 12.29 -2.00
N LEU A 174 15.58 11.31 -1.96
CA LEU A 174 16.37 11.01 -0.76
C LEU A 174 17.21 12.21 -0.32
N SER A 175 17.79 12.95 -1.27
CA SER A 175 18.58 14.16 -0.98
C SER A 175 17.75 15.32 -0.45
N ILE A 176 16.44 15.37 -0.76
CA ILE A 176 15.53 16.41 -0.27
C ILE A 176 14.98 16.07 1.11
N TYR A 177 14.67 14.79 1.36
CA TYR A 177 13.86 14.39 2.52
C TYR A 177 14.62 13.62 3.62
N TYR A 178 15.84 13.13 3.38
CA TYR A 178 16.60 12.31 4.34
C TYR A 178 17.98 12.88 4.65
N GLN A 179 18.50 12.50 5.82
CA GLN A 179 19.84 12.85 6.26
C GLN A 179 20.92 12.15 5.42
N ALA A 180 22.12 12.72 5.40
CA ALA A 180 23.23 12.24 4.57
C ALA A 180 23.55 10.76 4.81
N ASP A 181 23.62 10.32 6.06
CA ASP A 181 23.95 8.92 6.41
C ASP A 181 22.93 7.93 5.81
N THR A 182 21.64 8.14 6.08
CA THR A 182 20.55 7.30 5.55
C THR A 182 20.47 7.36 4.02
N ARG A 183 20.64 8.56 3.45
CA ARG A 183 20.65 8.76 1.99
C ARG A 183 21.78 7.95 1.35
N ASP A 184 23.00 8.06 1.88
CA ASP A 184 24.17 7.45 1.29
C ASP A 184 24.12 5.92 1.39
N GLU A 185 23.62 5.39 2.51
CA GLU A 185 23.34 3.96 2.67
C GLU A 185 22.33 3.44 1.63
N ILE A 186 21.20 4.13 1.44
CA ILE A 186 20.19 3.74 0.45
C ILE A 186 20.73 3.85 -0.99
N LEU A 187 21.50 4.90 -1.29
CA LEU A 187 22.13 5.05 -2.59
C LEU A 187 23.14 3.95 -2.88
N GLN A 188 23.90 3.52 -1.87
CA GLN A 188 24.83 2.42 -2.01
C GLN A 188 24.08 1.11 -2.29
N LEU A 189 22.99 0.83 -1.54
CA LEU A 189 22.12 -0.32 -1.78
C LEU A 189 21.61 -0.37 -3.24
N ILE A 190 21.15 0.77 -3.76
CA ILE A 190 20.66 0.88 -5.14
C ILE A 190 21.79 0.59 -6.15
N LYS A 191 22.99 1.12 -5.93
CA LYS A 191 24.16 0.90 -6.81
C LYS A 191 24.58 -0.57 -6.83
N ASP A 192 24.65 -1.21 -5.68
CA ASP A 192 25.08 -2.61 -5.56
C ASP A 192 24.12 -3.54 -6.30
N LYS A 193 22.82 -3.35 -6.08
CA LYS A 193 21.78 -4.16 -6.76
C LYS A 193 21.72 -3.93 -8.27
N ASN A 194 22.00 -2.72 -8.74
CA ASN A 194 22.11 -2.45 -10.17
C ASN A 194 23.33 -3.12 -10.80
N SER A 195 24.43 -3.25 -10.05
CA SER A 195 25.65 -3.92 -10.52
C SER A 195 25.47 -5.44 -10.60
N GLU A 196 24.82 -6.05 -9.59
CA GLU A 196 24.44 -7.47 -9.62
C GLU A 196 23.58 -7.82 -10.84
N ARG A 197 22.54 -7.01 -11.13
CA ARG A 197 21.65 -7.22 -12.29
C ARG A 197 22.42 -7.16 -13.61
N LYS A 198 23.37 -6.23 -13.76
CA LYS A 198 24.22 -6.13 -14.96
C LYS A 198 25.10 -7.37 -15.13
N ASN A 199 25.72 -7.84 -14.06
CA ASN A 199 26.60 -9.01 -14.11
C ASN A 199 25.84 -10.29 -14.45
N GLN A 200 24.64 -10.49 -13.90
CA GLN A 200 23.77 -11.62 -14.24
C GLN A 200 23.36 -11.62 -15.72
N ASN A 201 23.07 -10.45 -16.29
CA ASN A 201 22.72 -10.33 -17.71
C ASN A 201 23.91 -10.61 -18.65
N CYS A 202 25.14 -10.27 -18.23
CA CYS A 202 26.34 -10.57 -19.01
C CYS A 202 26.74 -12.06 -18.96
N CYS A 203 26.43 -12.79 -17.89
CA CYS A 203 26.74 -14.22 -17.77
C CYS A 203 25.76 -15.14 -18.51
N LEU A 204 24.65 -14.61 -19.02
CA LEU A 204 23.60 -15.35 -19.75
C LEU A 204 23.64 -15.13 -21.28
N MET A 205 24.62 -14.38 -21.79
CA MET A 205 24.94 -14.23 -23.21
C MET A 205 26.21 -15.00 -23.57
#